data_AF-A0A6M5J4J0-F1
#
_entry.id   AF-A0A6M5J4J0-F1
#
_cell.length_a   1.000
_cell.length_b   1.000
_cell.length_c   1.000
_cell.angle_alpha   90.00
_cell.angle_beta   90.00
_cell.angle_gamma   90.00
#
_symmetry.space_group_name_H-M   'P 1'
#
loop_
_entity.id
_entity.type
_entity.pdbx_description
1 polymer ?
#
loop_
_entity_poly.entity_id
_entity_poly.type
_entity_poly.pdbx_seq_one_letter_code
_entity_poly.pdbx_strand_id
1 'polypeptide(L)'
;MNDERKAPAGGFDTSADVYERLESIRQSIDNIDAALIHMLAERFKFTQTVGRLKAEYGLPPADLDREARQIKRLRGLAEESHLDPAFAEKFLGFIVAEVIHHHERIAADASPDTPAA
;
A
#
# COMPACT_ATOMS: atom_id res chain seq x y z
N MET A 1 37.09 35.98 -39.14
CA MET A 1 36.13 36.90 -38.48
C MET A 1 34.78 36.68 -39.13
N ASN A 2 33.72 36.18 -38.49
CA ASN A 2 33.41 36.06 -37.08
C ASN A 2 32.75 34.70 -36.79
N ASP A 3 33.26 34.06 -35.74
CA ASP A 3 32.69 32.90 -35.06
C ASP A 3 31.59 33.42 -34.12
N GLU A 4 30.34 33.43 -34.57
CA GLU A 4 29.19 33.66 -33.69
C GLU A 4 28.83 32.36 -32.98
N ARG A 5 29.54 32.08 -31.89
CA ARG A 5 29.10 31.11 -30.89
C ARG A 5 27.74 31.56 -30.33
N LYS A 6 26.67 30.99 -30.89
CA LYS A 6 25.34 30.98 -30.29
C LYS A 6 25.46 30.39 -28.88
N ALA A 7 25.36 31.25 -27.87
CA ALA A 7 25.30 30.82 -26.47
C ALA A 7 24.14 29.82 -26.31
N PRO A 8 24.31 28.72 -25.55
CA PRO A 8 23.18 27.88 -25.21
C PRO A 8 22.26 28.70 -24.30
N ALA A 9 21.02 28.91 -24.73
CA ALA A 9 19.93 29.39 -23.88
C ALA A 9 19.56 28.30 -22.87
N GLY A 10 20.45 28.03 -21.93
CA GLY A 10 20.17 27.26 -20.72
C GLY A 10 19.63 28.24 -19.70
N GLY A 11 18.30 28.31 -19.56
CA GLY A 11 17.68 28.98 -18.42
C GLY A 11 18.19 28.34 -17.15
N PHE A 12 18.95 29.08 -16.35
CA PHE A 12 19.35 28.66 -15.02
C PHE A 12 18.08 28.65 -14.17
N ASP A 13 17.59 27.45 -13.83
CA ASP A 13 16.59 27.24 -12.78
C ASP A 13 17.14 27.94 -11.54
N THR A 14 16.54 29.08 -11.14
CA THR A 14 17.01 29.74 -9.92
C THR A 14 16.68 28.83 -8.75
N SER A 15 17.43 28.92 -7.64
CA SER A 15 17.13 28.07 -6.49
C SER A 15 15.68 28.22 -6.03
N ALA A 16 15.09 29.41 -6.17
CA ALA A 16 13.67 29.65 -5.88
C ALA A 16 12.73 28.84 -6.79
N ASP A 17 12.97 28.83 -8.10
CA ASP A 17 12.17 28.07 -9.08
C ASP A 17 12.23 26.54 -8.80
N VAL A 18 13.40 26.04 -8.40
CA VAL A 18 13.59 24.64 -7.98
C VAL A 18 12.76 24.31 -6.74
N TYR A 19 12.74 25.20 -5.73
CA TYR A 19 11.98 24.98 -4.50
C TYR A 19 10.47 25.02 -4.74
N GLU A 20 9.97 25.92 -5.58
CA GLU A 20 8.55 25.97 -5.93
C GLU A 20 8.10 24.70 -6.67
N ARG A 21 8.92 24.21 -7.61
CA ARG A 21 8.63 22.95 -8.31
C ARG A 21 8.67 21.75 -7.38
N LEU A 22 9.62 21.71 -6.45
CA LEU A 22 9.71 20.66 -5.45
C LEU A 22 8.46 20.63 -4.57
N GLU A 23 7.97 21.80 -4.15
CA GLU A 23 6.77 21.91 -3.33
C GLU A 23 5.52 21.45 -4.09
N SER A 24 5.39 21.84 -5.36
CA SER A 24 4.28 21.37 -6.21
C SER A 24 4.26 19.85 -6.38
N ILE A 25 5.42 19.22 -6.55
CA ILE A 25 5.54 17.76 -6.62
C ILE A 25 5.15 17.12 -5.28
N ARG A 26 5.64 17.66 -4.15
CA ARG A 26 5.29 17.16 -2.81
C ARG A 26 3.80 17.24 -2.51
N GLN A 27 3.15 18.34 -2.90
CA GLN A 27 1.71 18.45 -2.75
C GLN A 27 0.95 17.35 -3.53
N SER A 28 1.49 16.94 -4.68
CA SER A 28 0.92 15.82 -5.45
C SER A 28 1.15 14.47 -4.75
N ILE A 29 2.32 14.28 -4.13
CA ILE A 29 2.62 13.09 -3.31
C ILE A 29 1.66 13.02 -2.12
N ASP A 30 1.49 14.11 -1.38
CA ASP A 30 0.60 14.17 -0.22
C ASP A 30 -0.86 13.81 -0.59
N ASN A 31 -1.32 14.24 -1.77
CA ASN A 31 -2.65 13.90 -2.27
C ASN A 31 -2.77 12.39 -2.57
N ILE A 32 -1.74 11.78 -3.13
CA ILE A 32 -1.70 10.32 -3.37
C ILE A 32 -1.69 9.58 -2.04
N ASP A 33 -0.87 10.03 -1.08
CA ASP A 33 -0.77 9.40 0.24
C ASP A 33 -2.11 9.46 0.99
N ALA A 34 -2.82 10.59 0.94
CA ALA A 34 -4.16 10.71 1.49
C ALA A 34 -5.13 9.69 0.84
N ALA A 35 -5.10 9.55 -0.49
CA ALA A 35 -5.92 8.57 -1.19
C ALA A 35 -5.56 7.13 -0.78
N LEU A 36 -4.27 6.80 -0.64
CA LEU A 36 -3.81 5.50 -0.19
C LEU A 36 -4.35 5.16 1.21
N ILE A 37 -4.29 6.10 2.15
CA ILE A 37 -4.82 5.92 3.51
C ILE A 37 -6.33 5.66 3.49
N HIS A 38 -7.10 6.45 2.73
CA HIS A 38 -8.54 6.23 2.61
C HIS A 38 -8.90 4.88 1.98
N MET A 39 -8.17 4.46 0.94
CA MET A 39 -8.38 3.16 0.30
C MET A 39 -8.01 2.00 1.22
N LEU A 40 -6.94 2.13 2.01
CA LEU A 40 -6.57 1.15 3.03
C LEU A 40 -7.64 1.05 4.11
N ALA A 41 -8.18 2.17 4.59
CA ALA A 41 -9.25 2.16 5.59
C ALA A 41 -10.49 1.40 5.08
N GLU A 42 -10.91 1.64 3.84
CA GLU A 42 -12.00 0.89 3.20
C GLU A 42 -11.65 -0.60 3.05
N ARG A 43 -10.44 -0.94 2.60
CA ARG A 43 -9.98 -2.32 2.51
C ARG A 43 -10.04 -3.02 3.87
N PHE A 44 -9.63 -2.34 4.94
CA PHE A 44 -9.63 -2.91 6.28
C PHE A 44 -11.03 -3.22 6.80
N LYS A 45 -12.04 -2.38 6.48
CA LYS A 45 -13.45 -2.69 6.80
C LYS A 45 -13.87 -4.03 6.22
N PHE A 46 -13.58 -4.29 4.95
CA PHE A 46 -13.90 -5.58 4.33
C PHE A 46 -13.13 -6.73 4.97
N THR A 47 -11.85 -6.54 5.31
CA THR A 47 -11.09 -7.60 5.98
C THR A 47 -11.62 -7.89 7.38
N GLN A 48 -12.13 -6.91 8.13
CA GLN A 48 -12.78 -7.15 9.41
C GLN A 48 -14.06 -7.96 9.24
N THR A 49 -14.88 -7.66 8.23
CA THR A 49 -16.07 -8.47 7.90
C THR A 49 -15.68 -9.91 7.56
N VAL A 50 -14.62 -10.12 6.78
CA VAL A 50 -14.07 -11.46 6.51
C VAL A 50 -13.61 -12.13 7.80
N GLY A 51 -12.94 -11.41 8.70
CA GLY A 51 -12.49 -11.94 9.99
C GLY A 51 -13.64 -12.38 10.89
N ARG A 52 -14.71 -11.58 10.98
CA ARG A 52 -15.93 -11.94 11.71
C ARG A 52 -16.59 -13.17 11.13
N LEU A 53 -16.72 -13.23 9.80
CA LEU A 53 -17.25 -14.41 9.12
C LEU A 53 -16.39 -15.64 9.39
N LYS A 54 -15.06 -15.52 9.31
CA LYS A 54 -14.16 -16.63 9.63
C LYS A 54 -14.35 -17.11 11.07
N ALA A 55 -14.42 -16.19 12.03
CA ALA A 55 -14.65 -16.53 13.43
C ALA A 55 -16.00 -17.23 13.67
N GLU A 56 -17.09 -16.72 13.07
CA GLU A 56 -18.44 -17.30 13.18
C GLU A 56 -18.48 -18.76 12.72
N TYR A 57 -17.74 -19.11 11.66
CA TYR A 57 -17.72 -20.45 11.08
C TYR A 57 -16.49 -21.29 11.48
N GLY A 58 -15.69 -20.83 12.45
CA GLY A 58 -14.49 -21.56 12.93
C GLY A 58 -13.40 -21.74 11.87
N LEU A 59 -13.32 -20.86 10.88
CA LEU A 59 -12.32 -20.89 9.81
C LEU A 59 -10.99 -20.26 10.27
N PRO A 60 -9.84 -20.74 9.77
CA PRO A 60 -8.54 -20.21 10.14
C PRO A 60 -8.36 -18.74 9.69
N PRO A 61 -7.71 -17.89 10.51
CA PRO A 61 -7.32 -16.53 10.15
C PRO A 61 -6.50 -16.45 8.86
N ALA A 62 -5.51 -17.34 8.70
CA ALA A 62 -4.65 -17.43 7.52
C ALA A 62 -5.24 -18.34 6.44
N ASP A 63 -4.93 -18.05 5.17
CA ASP A 63 -5.30 -18.87 4.01
C ASP A 63 -4.18 -18.78 2.96
N LEU A 64 -3.27 -19.75 2.99
CA LEU A 64 -2.06 -19.76 2.17
C LEU A 64 -2.38 -19.73 0.66
N ASP A 65 -3.43 -20.42 0.24
CA ASP A 65 -3.84 -20.46 -1.16
C ASP A 65 -4.37 -19.09 -1.61
N ARG A 66 -5.15 -18.42 -0.74
CA ARG A 66 -5.63 -17.06 -1.00
C ARG A 66 -4.48 -16.06 -1.05
N GLU A 67 -3.52 -16.17 -0.15
CA GLU A 67 -2.34 -15.31 -0.08
C GLU A 67 -1.47 -15.46 -1.33
N ALA A 68 -1.17 -16.68 -1.75
CA ALA A 68 -0.41 -16.96 -2.98
C ALA A 68 -1.08 -16.36 -4.23
N ARG A 69 -2.41 -16.47 -4.35
CA ARG A 69 -3.17 -15.83 -5.45
C ARG A 69 -3.10 -14.30 -5.40
N GLN A 70 -3.14 -13.71 -4.20
CA GLN A 70 -3.02 -12.25 -4.05
C GLN A 70 -1.64 -11.75 -4.46
N ILE A 71 -0.57 -12.44 -4.02
CA ILE A 71 0.82 -12.12 -4.39
C ILE A 71 0.97 -12.16 -5.92
N LYS A 72 0.57 -13.26 -6.56
CA LYS A 72 0.67 -13.40 -8.02
C LYS A 72 -0.03 -12.26 -8.76
N ARG A 73 -1.25 -11.92 -8.35
CA ARG A 73 -2.03 -10.84 -8.98
C ARG A 73 -1.37 -9.47 -8.78
N LEU A 74 -0.90 -9.17 -7.56
CA LEU A 74 -0.29 -7.87 -7.25
C LEU A 74 1.06 -7.67 -7.93
N ARG A 75 1.85 -8.74 -8.09
CA ARG A 75 3.08 -8.68 -8.89
C ARG A 75 2.78 -8.30 -10.35
N GLY A 76 1.75 -8.90 -10.97
CA GLY A 76 1.33 -8.53 -12.32
C GLY A 76 0.89 -7.05 -12.43
N LEU A 77 0.10 -6.56 -11.47
CA LEU A 77 -0.30 -5.14 -11.43
C LEU A 77 0.90 -4.21 -11.24
N ALA A 78 1.90 -4.62 -10.47
CA ALA A 78 3.12 -3.85 -10.28
C ALA A 78 3.90 -3.73 -11.59
N GLU A 79 4.08 -4.83 -12.32
CA GLU A 79 4.72 -4.84 -13.64
C GLU A 79 3.99 -3.92 -14.63
N GLU A 80 2.66 -4.01 -14.71
CA GLU A 80 1.81 -3.15 -15.55
C GLU A 80 1.90 -1.67 -15.18
N SER A 81 2.16 -1.37 -13.91
CA SER A 81 2.26 0.00 -13.37
C SER A 81 3.69 0.54 -13.32
N HIS A 82 4.67 -0.20 -13.86
CA HIS A 82 6.10 0.13 -13.77
C HIS A 82 6.63 0.27 -12.33
N LEU A 83 6.05 -0.50 -11.40
CA LEU A 83 6.48 -0.61 -10.01
C LEU A 83 7.28 -1.91 -9.83
N ASP A 84 8.32 -1.89 -8.99
CA ASP A 84 9.09 -3.10 -8.65
C ASP A 84 8.16 -4.17 -8.02
N PRO A 85 8.02 -5.37 -8.65
CA PRO A 85 7.18 -6.44 -8.12
C PRO A 85 7.64 -6.93 -6.75
N ALA A 86 8.93 -6.88 -6.46
CA ALA A 86 9.46 -7.27 -5.15
C ALA A 86 9.05 -6.27 -4.05
N PHE A 87 9.00 -4.98 -4.38
CA PHE A 87 8.45 -3.96 -3.49
C PHE A 87 6.96 -4.17 -3.25
N ALA A 88 6.17 -4.39 -4.30
CA ALA A 88 4.73 -4.64 -4.19
C ALA A 88 4.42 -5.87 -3.32
N GLU A 89 5.22 -6.93 -3.45
CA GLU A 89 5.12 -8.13 -2.62
C GLU A 89 5.42 -7.85 -1.14
N LYS A 90 6.50 -7.11 -0.84
CA LYS A 90 6.81 -6.69 0.54
C LYS A 90 5.69 -5.85 1.16
N PHE A 91 5.16 -4.89 0.40
CA PHE A 91 4.06 -4.06 0.85
C PHE A 91 2.81 -4.88 1.13
N LEU A 92 2.45 -5.82 0.25
CA LEU A 92 1.35 -6.74 0.48
C LEU A 92 1.58 -7.60 1.73
N GLY A 93 2.79 -8.14 1.90
CA GLY A 93 3.14 -8.95 3.07
C GLY A 93 2.90 -8.20 4.38
N PHE A 94 3.29 -6.92 4.44
CA PHE A 94 3.02 -6.04 5.58
C PHE A 94 1.51 -5.91 5.84
N ILE A 95 0.71 -5.61 4.81
CA ILE A 95 -0.74 -5.45 4.95
C ILE A 95 -1.43 -6.76 5.35
N VAL A 96 -1.00 -7.90 4.81
CA VAL A 96 -1.59 -9.22 5.12
C VAL A 96 -1.30 -9.61 6.56
N ALA A 97 -0.09 -9.37 7.05
CA ALA A 97 0.26 -9.63 8.46
C ALA A 97 -0.68 -8.88 9.42
N GLU A 98 -0.94 -7.60 9.14
CA GLU A 98 -1.87 -6.78 9.93
C GLU A 98 -3.32 -7.30 9.88
N VAL A 99 -3.76 -7.80 8.71
CA VAL A 99 -5.08 -8.42 8.57
C VAL A 99 -5.20 -9.70 9.38
N ILE A 100 -4.19 -10.57 9.35
CA ILE A 100 -4.18 -11.82 10.12
C ILE A 100 -4.24 -11.51 11.61
N HIS A 101 -3.45 -10.55 12.09
CA HIS A 101 -3.50 -10.11 13.48
C HIS A 101 -4.91 -9.65 13.91
N HIS A 102 -5.59 -8.88 13.07
CA HIS A 102 -6.98 -8.50 13.33
C HIS A 102 -7.95 -9.69 13.36
N HIS A 103 -7.75 -10.69 12.49
CA HIS A 103 -8.60 -11.89 12.47
C HIS A 103 -8.41 -12.73 13.73
N GLU A 104 -7.18 -12.90 14.20
CA GLU A 104 -6.87 -13.58 15.47
C GLU A 104 -7.57 -12.90 16.65
N ARG A 105 -7.51 -11.56 16.72
CA ARG A 105 -8.21 -10.79 17.76
C ARG A 105 -9.72 -10.99 17.70
N ILE A 106 -10.32 -10.91 16.51
CA ILE A 106 -11.77 -11.12 16.33
C ILE A 106 -12.18 -12.54 16.77
N ALA A 107 -11.37 -13.55 16.44
CA ALA A 107 -11.63 -14.93 16.85
C ALA A 107 -11.52 -15.11 18.39
N ALA A 108 -10.55 -14.45 19.03
CA ALA A 108 -10.41 -14.44 20.48
C ALA A 108 -11.62 -13.78 21.16
N ASP A 109 -12.08 -12.62 20.66
CA ASP A 109 -13.24 -11.91 21.19
C ASP A 109 -14.56 -12.68 20.97
N ALA A 110 -14.65 -13.47 19.89
CA ALA A 110 -15.82 -14.28 19.56
C ALA A 110 -15.92 -15.59 20.35
N SER A 111 -14.89 -15.97 21.12
CA SER A 111 -14.86 -17.18 21.93
C SER A 111 -15.20 -16.83 23.39
N PRO A 112 -16.45 -17.00 23.87
CA PRO A 112 -16.77 -16.75 25.27
C PRO A 112 -16.34 -17.96 26.09
N ASP A 113 -15.31 -17.80 26.93
CA ASP A 113 -14.86 -18.74 27.98
C ASP A 113 -14.58 -20.21 27.58
N THR A 114 -13.31 -20.60 27.67
CA THR A 114 -12.99 -21.92 28.23
C THR A 114 -13.01 -21.76 29.76
N PRO A 115 -13.88 -22.45 30.52
CA PRO A 115 -13.86 -22.35 31.97
C PRO A 115 -12.53 -22.92 32.49
N ALA A 116 -11.88 -22.18 33.38
CA ALA A 116 -10.76 -22.69 34.16
C ALA A 116 -11.24 -23.92 34.96
N ALA A 117 -10.68 -25.08 34.62
CA ALA A 117 -10.81 -26.32 35.39
C ALA A 117 -9.73 -26.40 36.47
#